data_AF-A0AAD5WIJ3-F1
#
_entry.id   AF-A0AAD5WIJ3-F1
#
_cell.length_a   1.000
_cell.length_b   1.000
_cell.length_c   1.000
_cell.angle_alpha   90.00
_cell.angle_beta   90.00
_cell.angle_gamma   90.00
#
_symmetry.space_group_name_H-M   'P 1'
#
loop_
_entity.id
_entity.type
_entity.pdbx_description
1 polymer ?
#
loop_
_entity_poly.entity_id
_entity_poly.type
_entity_poly.pdbx_seq_one_letter_code
_entity_poly.pdbx_strand_id
1 'polypeptide(L)' 'MFSYISSLAILVHVEMIDAWNCGIGPVSGAISYLIAVPGDPVGVDRCCVEHDTLIDDPQIAREEADRLFCQCLESKESW' A
#
# COMPACT_ATOMS: atom_id res chain seq x y z
N MET A 1 -18.64 30.45 8.71
CA MET A 1 -19.00 29.35 7.80
C MET A 1 -17.77 28.84 7.06
N PHE A 2 -16.74 28.38 7.79
CA PHE A 2 -15.47 27.86 7.22
C PHE A 2 -14.95 26.62 7.98
N SER A 3 -15.76 26.04 8.87
CA SER A 3 -15.29 24.99 9.81
C SER A 3 -15.70 23.57 9.43
N TYR A 4 -16.54 23.38 8.40
CA TYR A 4 -17.04 22.05 8.00
C TYR A 4 -16.29 21.45 6.80
N ILE A 5 -15.61 22.28 6.01
CA ILE A 5 -14.91 21.83 4.80
C ILE A 5 -13.63 21.06 5.18
N SER A 6 -12.94 21.47 6.24
CA SER A 6 -11.74 20.79 6.74
C SER A 6 -12.03 19.41 7.32
N SER A 7 -13.20 19.19 7.93
CA SER A 7 -13.57 17.87 8.48
C SER A 7 -13.93 16.85 7.40
N LEU A 8 -14.50 17.30 6.28
CA LEU A 8 -14.81 16.43 5.15
C LEU A 8 -13.54 15.93 4.45
N ALA A 9 -12.50 16.78 4.38
CA ALA A 9 -11.22 16.40 3.79
C ALA A 9 -10.53 15.27 4.58
N ILE A 10 -10.65 15.27 5.92
CA ILE A 10 -10.02 14.23 6.77
C ILE A 10 -10.67 12.86 6.53
N LEU A 11 -12.00 12.80 6.38
CA LEU A 11 -12.72 11.54 6.13
C LEU A 11 -12.39 10.95 4.75
N VAL A 12 -12.25 11.80 3.72
CA VAL A 12 -11.88 11.35 2.37
C VAL A 12 -10.46 10.78 2.31
N HIS A 13 -9.53 11.25 3.16
CA HIS A 13 -8.19 10.65 3.25
C HIS A 13 -8.20 9.30 3.99
N VAL A 14 -9.12 9.11 4.95
CA VAL A 14 -9.23 7.83 5.69
C VAL A 14 -9.81 6.73 4.80
N GLU A 15 -10.83 7.02 3.99
CA GLU A 15 -11.45 6.01 3.13
C GLU A 15 -10.55 5.54 1.97
N MET A 16 -9.65 6.40 1.47
CA MET A 16 -8.66 5.96 0.48
C MET A 16 -7.48 5.19 1.09
N ILE A 17 -7.25 5.31 2.41
CA ILE A 17 -6.29 4.47 3.15
C ILE A 17 -6.90 3.09 3.41
N ASP A 18 -8.22 2.99 3.60
CA ASP A 18 -8.89 1.70 3.90
C ASP A 18 -8.79 0.67 2.76
N ALA A 19 -8.47 1.08 1.53
CA ALA A 19 -8.24 0.18 0.40
C ALA A 19 -6.76 -0.04 0.05
N TRP A 20 -5.84 0.73 0.66
CA TRP A 20 -4.40 0.68 0.36
C TRP A 20 -3.66 -0.21 1.36
N ASN A 21 -2.95 -1.20 0.86
CA ASN A 21 -2.34 -2.26 1.66
C ASN A 21 -0.83 -2.06 1.87
N CYS A 22 -0.18 -1.14 1.14
CA CYS A 22 1.25 -0.94 1.34
C CYS A 22 1.55 -0.08 2.58
N GLY A 23 2.18 -0.67 3.58
CA GLY A 23 2.70 0.06 4.75
C GLY A 23 1.98 -0.32 6.04
N ILE A 24 2.62 0.00 7.17
CA ILE A 24 2.14 -0.31 8.51
C ILE A 24 1.50 0.94 9.11
N GLY A 25 0.17 0.96 9.15
CA GLY A 25 -0.62 2.05 9.72
C GLY A 25 -0.64 3.34 8.89
N PRO A 26 -1.35 4.38 9.37
CA PRO A 26 -1.76 5.51 8.52
C PRO A 26 -0.60 6.35 7.96
N VAL A 27 0.48 6.51 8.74
CA VAL A 27 1.60 7.37 8.35
C VAL A 27 2.43 6.72 7.24
N SER A 28 2.84 5.47 7.42
CA SER A 28 3.66 4.80 6.41
C SER A 28 2.83 4.42 5.18
N GLY A 29 1.54 4.13 5.34
CA GLY A 29 0.58 3.96 4.25
C GLY A 29 0.43 5.21 3.38
N ALA A 30 0.30 6.39 3.99
CA ALA A 30 0.24 7.64 3.22
C ALA A 30 1.55 7.90 2.44
N ILE A 31 2.71 7.61 3.05
CA ILE A 31 4.02 7.79 2.40
C ILE A 31 4.18 6.84 1.21
N SER A 32 3.90 5.55 1.39
CA SER A 32 4.02 4.55 0.32
C SER A 32 3.05 4.85 -0.84
N TYR A 33 1.82 5.30 -0.55
CA TYR A 33 0.87 5.73 -1.56
C TYR A 33 1.42 6.89 -2.41
N LEU A 34 1.94 7.94 -1.75
CA LEU A 34 2.53 9.09 -2.46
C LEU A 34 3.73 8.71 -3.35
N ILE A 35 4.50 7.69 -2.96
CA ILE A 35 5.61 7.16 -3.75
C ILE A 35 5.09 6.40 -4.98
N ALA A 36 3.97 5.68 -4.86
CA ALA A 36 3.40 4.85 -5.92
C ALA A 36 2.57 5.61 -6.97
N VAL A 37 1.92 6.72 -6.58
CA VAL A 37 1.08 7.56 -7.46
C VAL A 37 1.70 7.94 -8.82
N PRO A 38 2.99 8.31 -8.94
CA PRO A 38 3.57 8.65 -10.24
C PRO A 38 3.81 7.45 -11.18
N GLY A 39 3.63 6.22 -10.71
CA GLY A 39 3.76 4.98 -11.49
C GLY A 39 2.44 4.22 -11.57
N ASP A 40 2.46 2.95 -11.19
CA ASP A 40 1.28 2.10 -11.08
C ASP A 40 0.91 1.82 -9.62
N PRO A 41 0.05 2.65 -9.00
CA PRO A 41 -0.41 2.39 -7.65
C PRO A 41 -1.20 1.07 -7.54
N VAL A 42 -1.89 0.61 -8.60
CA VAL A 42 -2.70 -0.62 -8.53
C VAL A 42 -1.80 -1.85 -8.49
N GLY A 43 -0.76 -1.89 -9.32
CA GLY A 43 0.22 -2.97 -9.31
C GLY A 43 1.05 -3.00 -8.04
N VAL A 44 1.46 -1.83 -7.52
CA VAL A 44 2.18 -1.74 -6.25
C VAL A 44 1.30 -2.23 -5.09
N ASP A 45 0.03 -1.83 -5.04
CA ASP A 45 -0.91 -2.31 -4.01
C ASP A 45 -1.06 -3.83 -4.04
N ARG A 46 -1.21 -4.41 -5.24
CA ARG A 46 -1.28 -5.86 -5.42
C ARG A 46 -0.05 -6.56 -4.84
N CYS A 47 1.15 -6.03 -5.10
CA CYS A 47 2.38 -6.61 -4.54
C CYS A 47 2.38 -6.58 -3.01
N CYS A 48 1.82 -5.55 -2.38
CA CYS A 48 1.71 -5.45 -0.93
C CYS A 48 0.69 -6.44 -0.35
N VAL A 49 -0.46 -6.61 -1.00
CA VAL A 49 -1.45 -7.64 -0.60
C VAL A 49 -0.84 -9.04 -0.63
N GLU A 50 -0.10 -9.37 -1.70
CA GLU A 50 0.59 -10.66 -1.81
C GLU A 50 1.68 -10.82 -0.73
N HIS A 51 2.46 -9.78 -0.47
CA HIS A 51 3.51 -9.79 0.56
C HIS A 51 2.96 -9.98 1.97
N ASP A 52 1.91 -9.25 2.34
CA ASP A 52 1.27 -9.36 3.65
C ASP A 52 0.67 -10.77 3.84
N THR A 53 0.06 -11.32 2.79
CA THR A 53 -0.46 -12.71 2.81
C THR A 53 0.66 -13.73 3.04
N LEU A 54 1.85 -13.52 2.47
CA LEU A 54 3.00 -14.41 2.65
C LEU A 54 3.63 -14.29 4.03
N ILE A 55 3.68 -13.10 4.61
CA ILE A 55 4.21 -12.88 5.97
C ILE A 55 3.31 -13.49 7.04
N ASP A 56 2.00 -13.57 6.77
CA ASP A 56 1.04 -14.23 7.66
C ASP A 56 1.18 -15.76 7.69
N ASP A 57 1.86 -16.37 6.70
CA ASP A 57 2.15 -17.81 6.68
C ASP A 57 3.40 -18.14 7.52
N PRO A 58 3.27 -18.86 8.66
CA PRO A 58 4.41 -19.22 9.51
C PRO A 58 5.40 -20.20 8.86
N GLN A 59 5.06 -20.81 7.71
CA GLN A 59 5.94 -21.68 6.95
C GLN A 59 6.86 -20.90 5.99
N ILE A 60 6.56 -19.64 5.73
CA ILE A 60 7.31 -18.82 4.79
C ILE A 60 8.29 -17.95 5.57
N ALA A 61 9.58 -18.08 5.24
CA ALA A 61 10.60 -17.19 5.78
C ALA A 61 10.34 -15.77 5.26
N ARG A 62 10.43 -14.78 6.15
CA ARG A 62 10.25 -13.36 5.78
C ARG A 62 11.13 -12.94 4.61
N GLU A 63 12.37 -13.44 4.55
CA GLU A 63 13.31 -13.18 3.47
C GLU A 63 12.79 -13.66 2.11
N GLU A 64 12.04 -14.76 2.08
CA GLU A 64 11.42 -15.28 0.86
C GLU A 64 10.21 -14.43 0.45
N ALA A 65 9.39 -14.00 1.40
CA ALA A 65 8.31 -13.05 1.13
C ALA A 65 8.85 -11.73 0.54
N ASP A 66 9.93 -11.19 1.13
CA ASP A 66 10.60 -9.97 0.65
C ASP A 66 11.19 -10.16 -0.75
N ARG A 67 11.73 -11.35 -1.06
CA ARG A 67 12.26 -11.69 -2.40
C ARG A 67 11.14 -11.67 -3.45
N LEU A 68 10.01 -12.31 -3.15
CA LEU A 68 8.85 -12.35 -4.05
C LEU A 68 8.23 -10.97 -4.22
N PHE A 69 8.18 -10.16 -3.16
CA PHE A 69 7.74 -8.78 -3.22
C PHE A 69 8.61 -7.94 -4.17
N CYS A 70 9.94 -8.02 -4.05
CA CYS A 70 10.85 -7.34 -4.98
C CYS A 70 10.62 -7.78 -6.43
N GLN A 71 10.44 -9.09 -6.66
CA GLN A 71 10.14 -9.62 -7.99
C GLN A 71 8.82 -9.10 -8.56
N CYS A 72 7.80 -8.94 -7.71
CA CYS A 72 6.51 -8.37 -8.11
C CYS A 72 6.68 -6.92 -8.61
N LEU A 73 7.39 -6.09 -7.85
CA LEU A 73 7.65 -4.68 -8.19
C LEU A 73 8.46 -4.51 -9.48
N GLU A 74 9.34 -5.46 -9.80
CA GLU A 74 10.15 -5.46 -11.02
C GLU A 74 9.38 -5.90 -12.28
N SER A 75 8.21 -6.52 -12.12
CA SER A 75 7.42 -7.02 -13.25
C SER A 75 6.81 -5.86 -14.04
N LYS A 76 6.97 -5.87 -15.37
CA LYS A 76 6.49 -4.79 -16.26
C LYS A 76 4.96 -4.72 -16.42
N GLU A 77 4.22 -5.63 -15.80
CA GLU A 77 2.76 -5.56 -15.70
C GLU A 77 2.32 -4.49 -14.69
N SER A 78 3.25 -3.82 -14.00
CA SER A 78 2.97 -2.83 -12.96
C SER A 78 3.66 -1.47 -13.13
N TRP A 79 3.88 -0.96 -14.35
CA TRP A 79 4.49 0.36 -14.61
C TRP A 79 3.89 1.06 -15.84
#